data_AF-A0A497KIF9-F1
#
_entry.id   AF-A0A497KIF9-F1
#
_cell.length_a   1.000
_cell.length_b   1.000
_cell.length_c   1.000
_cell.angle_alpha   90.00
_cell.angle_beta   90.00
_cell.angle_gamma   90.00
#
_symmetry.space_group_name_H-M   'P 1'
#
loop_
_entity.id
_entity.type
_entity.pdbx_description
1 polymer ?
#
loop_
_entity_poly.entity_id
_entity_poly.type
_entity_poly.pdbx_seq_one_letter_code
_entity_poly.pdbx_strand_id
1 'polypeptide(L)'
;MKRYTEEERQRWVELYLQGKSLTEISRICGCDISTIYQTLKRRGVRFRNELRPVSTKEVLEWLRVYLETGDLKEVLARTDRSEPTVLKHLLRALRAYALRSKQIRSEEGFDSDPSDPSAI
;
A
#
# COMPACT_ATOMS: atom_id res chain seq x y z
N MET A 1 9.68 30.03 -21.20
CA MET A 1 10.07 28.77 -20.54
C MET A 1 11.27 29.05 -19.64
N LYS A 2 11.14 28.89 -18.32
CA LYS A 2 12.25 29.15 -17.38
C LYS A 2 13.34 28.09 -17.63
N ARG A 3 14.60 28.51 -17.83
CA ARG A 3 15.73 27.59 -17.94
C ARG A 3 16.27 27.35 -16.55
N TYR A 4 16.31 26.08 -16.15
CA TYR A 4 16.92 25.65 -14.90
C TYR A 4 18.36 25.20 -15.13
N THR A 5 19.25 25.58 -14.22
CA THR A 5 20.66 25.21 -14.25
C THR A 5 20.85 23.72 -13.94
N GLU A 6 22.05 23.21 -14.19
CA GLU A 6 22.33 21.79 -13.98
C GLU A 6 22.37 21.44 -12.48
N GLU A 7 22.79 22.39 -11.65
CA GLU A 7 22.83 22.29 -10.18
C GLU A 7 21.40 22.21 -9.61
N GLU A 8 20.47 23.02 -10.13
CA GLU A 8 19.06 22.94 -9.72
C GLU A 8 18.47 21.57 -10.04
N ARG A 9 18.76 21.05 -11.25
CA ARG A 9 18.28 19.73 -11.68
C ARG A 9 18.90 18.60 -10.88
N GLN A 10 20.19 18.72 -10.53
CA GLN A 10 20.88 17.76 -9.67
C GLN A 10 20.26 17.73 -8.26
N ARG A 11 19.96 18.90 -7.70
CA ARG A 11 19.27 19.02 -6.41
C ARG A 11 17.91 18.34 -6.40
N TRP A 12 17.15 18.38 -7.50
CA TRP A 12 15.87 17.67 -7.59
C TRP A 12 16.04 16.15 -7.52
N VAL A 13 17.08 15.59 -8.15
CA VAL A 13 17.40 14.16 -8.08
C VAL A 13 17.71 13.77 -6.64
N GLU A 14 18.58 14.53 -5.97
CA GLU A 14 18.96 14.26 -4.57
C GLU A 14 17.75 14.29 -3.63
N LEU A 15 16.89 15.31 -3.74
CA LEU A 15 15.68 15.39 -2.92
C LEU A 15 14.73 14.22 -3.18
N TYR A 16 14.60 13.78 -4.43
CA TYR A 16 13.76 12.62 -4.78
C TYR A 16 14.30 11.32 -4.17
N LEU A 17 15.61 11.11 -4.23
CA LEU A 17 16.30 9.96 -3.65
C LEU A 17 16.23 9.97 -2.12
N GLN A 18 16.20 11.15 -1.49
CA GLN A 18 15.96 11.32 -0.04
C GLN A 18 14.52 11.03 0.39
N GLY A 19 13.64 10.59 -0.51
CA GLY A 19 12.28 10.21 -0.15
C GLY A 19 11.22 11.28 -0.42
N LYS A 20 11.59 12.50 -0.82
CA LYS A 20 10.61 13.56 -1.13
C LYS A 20 9.75 13.23 -2.34
N SER A 21 8.50 13.66 -2.30
CA SER A 21 7.57 13.61 -3.43
C SER A 21 7.84 14.76 -4.42
N LEU A 22 7.38 14.61 -5.67
CA LEU A 22 7.52 15.67 -6.68
C LEU A 22 6.84 16.98 -6.24
N THR A 23 5.72 16.88 -5.51
CA THR A 23 5.02 18.04 -4.96
C THR A 23 5.83 18.75 -3.88
N GLU A 24 6.51 18.00 -3.00
CA GLU A 24 7.41 18.61 -2.01
C GLU A 24 8.60 19.28 -2.68
N ILE A 25 9.22 18.63 -3.68
CA ILE A 25 10.34 19.20 -4.43
C ILE A 25 9.91 20.48 -5.15
N SER A 26 8.72 20.47 -5.76
CA SER A 26 8.11 21.65 -6.40
C SER A 26 7.98 22.82 -5.43
N ARG A 27 7.51 22.56 -4.21
CA ARG A 27 7.39 23.58 -3.15
C ARG A 27 8.74 24.09 -2.67
N ILE A 28 9.72 23.19 -2.47
CA ILE A 28 11.05 23.54 -1.96
C ILE A 28 11.83 24.36 -2.99
N CYS A 29 11.74 24.00 -4.28
CA CYS A 29 12.54 24.58 -5.34
C CYS A 29 11.78 25.62 -6.20
N GLY A 30 10.49 25.85 -5.93
CA GLY A 30 9.66 26.80 -6.69
C GLY A 30 9.58 26.47 -8.18
N CYS A 31 9.49 25.17 -8.51
CA CYS A 31 9.50 24.69 -9.90
C CYS A 31 8.29 23.81 -10.20
N ASP A 32 7.90 23.77 -11.47
CA ASP A 32 6.73 23.03 -11.89
C ASP A 32 6.95 21.51 -11.81
N ILE A 33 5.95 20.78 -11.31
CA ILE A 33 5.99 19.33 -11.11
C ILE A 33 6.33 18.60 -12.42
N SER A 34 5.78 19.05 -13.56
CA SER A 34 6.05 18.43 -14.86
C SER A 34 7.51 18.59 -15.29
N THR A 35 8.14 19.70 -14.91
CA THR A 35 9.56 19.96 -15.22
C THR A 35 10.48 19.07 -14.40
N ILE A 36 10.17 18.92 -13.10
CA ILE A 36 10.89 17.98 -12.23
C ILE A 36 10.74 16.56 -12.77
N TYR A 37 9.52 16.13 -13.09
CA TYR A 37 9.24 14.81 -13.64
C TYR A 37 10.03 14.54 -14.93
N GLN A 38 9.98 15.44 -15.91
CA GLN A 38 10.74 15.26 -17.15
C GLN A 38 12.24 15.19 -16.91
N THR A 39 12.76 15.97 -15.96
CA THR A 39 14.19 15.99 -15.63
C THR A 39 14.64 14.68 -15.00
N LEU A 40 13.91 14.21 -13.98
CA LEU A 40 14.15 12.92 -13.34
C LEU A 40 14.05 11.77 -14.36
N LYS A 41 13.05 11.80 -15.25
CA LYS A 41 12.88 10.80 -16.31
C LYS A 41 14.04 10.79 -17.29
N ARG A 42 14.48 11.95 -17.79
CA ARG A 42 15.63 12.07 -18.70
C ARG A 42 16.93 11.57 -18.06
N ARG A 43 17.04 11.68 -16.74
CA ARG A 43 18.18 11.18 -15.95
C ARG A 43 18.03 9.72 -15.52
N GLY A 44 16.99 9.00 -15.99
CA GLY A 44 16.82 7.58 -15.72
C GLY A 44 16.37 7.24 -14.30
N VAL A 45 15.85 8.21 -13.54
CA VAL A 45 15.32 7.95 -12.20
C VAL A 45 14.02 7.18 -12.31
N ARG A 46 13.96 5.98 -11.72
CA ARG A 46 12.73 5.17 -11.67
C ARG A 46 11.72 5.81 -10.74
N PHE A 47 10.50 6.03 -11.23
CA PHE A 47 9.47 6.64 -10.40
C PHE A 47 8.75 5.60 -9.54
N ARG A 48 8.43 5.98 -8.30
CA ARG A 48 7.65 5.13 -7.37
C ARG A 48 6.30 4.69 -7.95
N ASN A 49 5.71 5.45 -8.88
CA ASN A 49 4.43 5.11 -9.51
C ASN A 49 4.58 4.16 -10.71
N GLU A 50 5.80 3.95 -11.20
CA GLU A 50 6.12 2.90 -12.19
C GLU A 50 6.32 1.54 -11.50
N LEU A 51 6.25 1.48 -10.17
CA LEU A 51 6.22 0.22 -9.44
C LEU A 51 4.92 -0.51 -9.76
N ARG A 52 5.05 -1.80 -10.11
CA ARG A 52 3.93 -2.68 -10.43
C ARG A 52 2.84 -2.56 -9.35
N PRO A 53 1.57 -2.30 -9.69
CA PRO A 53 0.50 -2.25 -8.69
C PRO A 53 0.45 -3.56 -7.90
N VAL A 54 0.04 -3.47 -6.63
CA VAL A 54 -0.20 -4.67 -5.81
C VAL A 54 -1.57 -5.21 -6.16
N SER A 55 -1.61 -6.45 -6.65
CA SER A 55 -2.85 -7.14 -7.01
C SER A 55 -3.58 -7.66 -5.78
N THR A 56 -4.90 -7.80 -5.88
CA THR A 56 -5.72 -8.43 -4.82
C THR A 56 -5.24 -9.84 -4.50
N LYS A 57 -4.81 -10.59 -5.52
CA LYS A 57 -4.27 -11.96 -5.35
C LYS A 57 -3.04 -11.97 -4.45
N GLU A 58 -2.07 -11.08 -4.68
CA GLU A 58 -0.89 -10.92 -3.82
C GLU A 58 -1.31 -10.63 -2.37
N VAL A 59 -2.23 -9.69 -2.16
CA VAL A 59 -2.69 -9.34 -0.80
C VAL A 59 -3.36 -10.52 -0.09
N LEU A 60 -4.17 -11.30 -0.81
CA LEU A 60 -4.83 -12.49 -0.26
C LEU A 60 -3.83 -13.59 0.11
N GLU A 61 -2.76 -13.74 -0.68
CA GLU A 61 -1.68 -14.68 -0.37
C GLU A 61 -0.89 -14.24 0.86
N TRP A 62 -0.55 -12.95 0.98
CA TRP A 62 0.07 -12.40 2.19
C TRP A 62 -0.81 -12.58 3.43
N LEU A 63 -2.10 -12.30 3.28
CA LEU A 63 -3.06 -12.47 4.37
C LEU A 63 -3.15 -13.93 4.81
N ARG A 64 -3.20 -14.87 3.86
CA ARG A 64 -3.24 -16.31 4.17
C ARG A 64 -2.00 -16.73 4.95
N VAL A 65 -0.81 -16.44 4.45
CA VAL A 65 0.45 -16.81 5.11
C VAL A 65 0.51 -16.20 6.51
N TYR A 66 0.17 -14.92 6.65
CA TYR A 66 0.17 -14.25 7.96
C TYR A 66 -0.84 -14.85 8.95
N LEU A 67 -2.04 -15.21 8.49
CA LEU A 67 -3.04 -15.84 9.36
C LEU A 67 -2.65 -17.26 9.78
N GLU A 68 -1.88 -17.97 8.94
CA GLU A 68 -1.37 -19.31 9.25
C GLU A 68 -0.16 -19.29 10.20
N THR A 69 0.78 -18.35 9.99
CA THR A 69 2.06 -18.35 10.72
C THR A 69 2.13 -17.32 11.84
N GLY A 70 1.35 -16.24 11.75
CA GLY A 70 1.47 -15.07 12.62
C GLY A 70 2.77 -14.27 12.43
N ASP A 71 3.60 -14.61 11.43
CA ASP A 71 4.93 -14.01 11.24
C ASP A 71 5.02 -13.20 9.94
N LEU A 72 5.25 -11.89 10.09
CA LEU A 72 5.47 -10.97 8.97
C LEU A 72 6.75 -11.32 8.19
N LYS A 73 7.79 -11.83 8.85
CA LYS A 73 9.06 -12.17 8.19
C LYS A 73 8.86 -13.26 7.14
N GLU A 74 8.01 -14.24 7.43
CA GLU A 74 7.69 -15.31 6.49
C GLU A 74 6.96 -14.76 5.24
N VAL A 75 6.07 -13.78 5.42
CA VAL A 75 5.42 -13.09 4.29
C VAL A 75 6.46 -12.33 3.45
N LEU A 76 7.38 -11.63 4.10
CA LEU A 76 8.45 -10.87 3.44
C LEU A 76 9.45 -11.77 2.71
N ALA A 77 9.72 -12.97 3.23
CA ALA A 77 10.61 -13.94 2.59
C ALA A 77 10.01 -14.51 1.28
N ARG A 78 8.68 -14.49 1.15
CA ARG A 78 7.94 -15.06 0.01
C ARG A 78 7.51 -14.02 -1.03
N THR A 79 7.87 -12.76 -0.84
CA THR A 79 7.43 -11.65 -1.69
C THR A 79 8.62 -10.85 -2.23
N ASP A 80 8.47 -10.33 -3.44
CA ASP A 80 9.44 -9.40 -4.05
C ASP A 80 9.16 -7.93 -3.68
N ARG A 81 8.21 -7.70 -2.76
CA ARG A 81 7.76 -6.36 -2.37
C ARG A 81 8.51 -5.84 -1.16
N SER A 82 8.69 -4.53 -1.13
CA SER A 82 9.24 -3.85 0.04
C SER A 82 8.33 -4.03 1.27
N GLU A 83 8.95 -4.13 2.43
CA GLU A 83 8.24 -4.28 3.71
C GLU A 83 7.15 -3.22 3.95
N PRO A 84 7.40 -1.91 3.71
CA PRO A 84 6.35 -0.89 3.85
C PRO A 84 5.14 -1.13 2.95
N THR A 85 5.35 -1.66 1.73
CA THR A 85 4.26 -2.01 0.81
C THR A 85 3.42 -3.16 1.37
N VAL A 86 4.08 -4.25 1.79
CA VAL A 86 3.41 -5.43 2.33
C VAL A 86 2.59 -5.06 3.57
N LEU A 87 3.21 -4.35 4.52
CA LEU A 87 2.58 -3.97 5.78
C LEU A 87 1.34 -3.08 5.57
N LYS A 88 1.44 -2.07 4.69
CA LYS A 88 0.31 -1.17 4.36
C LYS A 88 -0.91 -1.96 3.85
N HIS A 89 -0.69 -2.92 2.95
CA HIS A 89 -1.76 -3.68 2.31
C HIS A 89 -2.30 -4.77 3.24
N LEU A 90 -1.42 -5.48 3.94
CA LEU A 90 -1.79 -6.53 4.90
C LEU A 90 -2.63 -5.97 6.05
N LEU A 91 -2.25 -4.84 6.64
CA LEU A 91 -3.05 -4.18 7.69
C LEU A 91 -4.44 -3.79 7.21
N ARG A 92 -4.56 -3.32 5.96
CA ARG A 92 -5.85 -3.00 5.33
C ARG A 92 -6.73 -4.25 5.20
N ALA A 93 -6.13 -5.36 4.75
CA ALA A 93 -6.82 -6.63 4.58
C ALA A 93 -7.25 -7.25 5.92
N LEU A 94 -6.37 -7.24 6.94
CA LEU A 94 -6.67 -7.71 8.28
C LEU A 94 -7.84 -6.96 8.93
N ARG A 95 -7.91 -5.64 8.75
CA ARG A 95 -9.05 -4.82 9.22
C ARG A 95 -10.36 -5.23 8.55
N ALA A 96 -10.35 -5.40 7.23
CA ALA A 96 -11.53 -5.84 6.49
C ALA A 96 -11.98 -7.25 6.92
N TYR A 97 -11.02 -8.17 7.10
CA TYR A 97 -11.27 -9.51 7.62
C TYR A 97 -11.89 -9.49 9.01
N ALA A 98 -11.35 -8.67 9.93
CA ALA A 98 -11.86 -8.54 11.30
C ALA A 98 -13.26 -7.93 11.35
N LEU A 99 -13.59 -6.98 10.46
CA LEU A 99 -14.94 -6.43 10.35
C LEU A 99 -15.93 -7.49 9.85
N ARG A 100 -15.56 -8.23 8.80
CA ARG A 100 -16.40 -9.30 8.24
C ARG A 100 -16.63 -10.44 9.22
N SER A 101 -15.61 -10.86 9.97
CA SER A 101 -15.75 -11.92 10.98
C SER A 101 -16.58 -11.50 12.20
N LYS A 102 -16.68 -10.20 12.50
CA LYS A 102 -17.61 -9.69 13.52
C LYS A 102 -19.05 -9.73 13.03
N GLN A 103 -19.28 -9.39 11.77
CA GLN A 103 -20.62 -9.38 11.17
C GLN A 103 -21.20 -10.80 11.01
N ILE A 104 -20.39 -11.77 10.59
CA ILE A 104 -20.83 -13.18 10.51
C ILE A 104 -21.22 -13.71 11.89
N ARG A 105 -20.43 -13.41 12.93
CA ARG A 105 -20.75 -13.83 14.31
C ARG A 105 -22.02 -13.19 14.89
N SER A 106 -22.46 -12.04 14.37
CA SER A 106 -23.76 -11.47 14.72
C SER A 106 -24.92 -12.07 13.91
N GLU A 107 -24.64 -12.69 12.77
CA GLU A 107 -25.65 -13.31 11.89
C GLU A 107 -25.88 -14.80 12.22
N GLU A 108 -24.87 -15.52 12.70
CA GLU A 108 -24.96 -16.93 13.15
C GLU A 108 -25.56 -17.11 14.57
N GLY A 109 -26.20 -16.06 15.11
CA GLY A 109 -26.85 -16.06 16.44
C GLY A 109 -28.37 -16.28 16.41
N PHE A 110 -28.93 -16.84 15.35
CA PHE A 110 -30.37 -17.10 15.25
C PHE A 110 -30.66 -18.44 14.56
N ASP A 111 -30.37 -19.55 15.24
CA ASP A 111 -31.15 -20.78 15.02
C ASP A 111 -31.17 -21.64 16.29
N SER A 112 -32.35 -21.69 16.92
CA SER A 112 -32.85 -22.66 17.90
C SER A 112 -34.36 -22.40 17.97
N ASP A 113 -35.09 -22.83 16.93
CA ASP A 113 -35.92 -24.04 16.85
C ASP A 113 -37.40 -23.76 17.24
N PRO A 114 -38.33 -23.66 16.27
CA PRO A 114 -39.75 -23.49 16.54
C PRO A 114 -40.48 -24.80 16.93
N SER A 115 -39.77 -25.84 17.35
CA SER A 115 -40.34 -27.16 17.66
C SER A 115 -40.38 -27.47 19.17
N ASP A 116 -40.97 -26.60 19.99
CA ASP A 116 -41.41 -26.97 21.34
C ASP A 116 -42.95 -27.07 21.39
N PRO A 117 -43.53 -28.30 21.35
CA PRO A 117 -44.97 -28.50 21.45
C PRO A 117 -45.51 -28.57 22.90
N SER A 118 -44.78 -28.12 23.93
CA SER A 118 -45.20 -28.30 25.34
C SER A 118 -45.79 -27.08 26.06
N ALA A 119 -46.33 -26.09 25.34
CA ALA A 119 -47.07 -24.98 25.96
C ALA A 119 -48.55 -24.99 25.55
N ILE A 120 -49.32 -25.89 26.17
CA ILE A 120 -50.76 -25.71 26.41
C ILE A 120 -50.90 -25.08 27.80
#